data_AF-A0A4S1M2T3-F1
#
_entry.id   AF-A0A4S1M2T3-F1
#
_cell.length_a   1.000
_cell.length_b   1.000
_cell.length_c   1.000
_cell.angle_alpha   90.00
_cell.angle_beta   90.00
_cell.angle_gamma   90.00
#
_symmetry.space_group_name_H-M   'P 1'
#
loop_
_entity.id
_entity.type
_entity.pdbx_description
1 polymer ?
#
loop_
_entity_poly.entity_id
_entity_poly.type
_entity_poly.pdbx_seq_one_letter_code
_entity_poly.pdbx_strand_id
1 'polypeptide(L)'
;MLLISLKNMFAIRLCWGVLACGYAWIFWPGWMSPDSWSIYKSALTHTYGDHHPPLMGYAWHYLNMIYEGPGLMLAVNMALLWGAVGVLAFRVFQGPLGWVCLLLPFTPHVWDQAGWIWKDMIFTFGFGLLAAVLSAHSVHQKRLSPLGLAGFGGLLFYATSVKYQAQFVAPLMALWLCRVQWPSEARLRSFIKAALASGVLIISIHQV
;
A
#
# COMPACT_ATOMS: atom_id res chain seq x y z
N MET A 1 10.32 -23.95 24.76
CA MET A 1 9.63 -23.64 23.48
C MET A 1 9.20 -22.16 23.37
N LEU A 2 8.53 -21.58 24.37
CA LEU A 2 8.08 -20.18 24.35
C LEU A 2 9.21 -19.14 24.22
N LEU A 3 10.31 -19.33 24.95
CA LEU A 3 11.47 -18.42 24.91
C LEU A 3 12.22 -18.43 23.56
N ILE A 4 12.26 -19.58 22.88
CA ILE A 4 12.87 -19.71 21.53
C ILE A 4 11.99 -19.00 20.51
N SER A 5 10.66 -19.12 20.63
CA SER A 5 9.69 -18.42 19.80
C SER A 5 9.77 -16.89 19.95
N LEU A 6 9.91 -16.39 21.18
CA LEU A 6 10.04 -14.95 21.45
C LEU A 6 11.35 -14.36 20.91
N LYS A 7 12.48 -15.06 21.09
CA LYS A 7 13.78 -14.65 20.52
C LYS A 7 13.73 -14.59 19.00
N ASN A 8 13.12 -15.58 18.35
CA ASN A 8 12.96 -15.61 16.90
C ASN A 8 12.06 -14.46 16.39
N MET A 9 10.99 -14.12 17.13
CA MET A 9 10.11 -13.00 16.78
C MET A 9 10.78 -11.63 16.95
N PHE A 10 11.66 -11.47 17.94
CA PHE A 10 12.45 -10.26 18.07
C PHE A 10 13.47 -10.13 16.93
N ALA A 11 14.20 -11.22 16.64
CA ALA A 11 15.21 -11.25 15.59
C ALA A 11 14.63 -10.90 14.21
N ILE A 12 13.48 -11.48 13.85
CA ILE A 12 12.85 -11.20 12.55
C ILE A 12 12.36 -9.75 12.44
N ARG A 13 11.84 -9.16 13.52
CA ARG A 13 11.42 -7.75 13.54
C ARG A 13 12.60 -6.80 13.42
N LEU A 14 13.69 -7.09 14.13
CA LEU A 14 14.94 -6.32 14.02
C LEU A 14 15.49 -6.41 12.59
N CYS A 15 15.56 -7.62 12.03
CA CYS A 15 16.01 -7.84 10.65
C CYS A 15 15.13 -7.08 9.64
N TRP A 16 13.80 -7.17 9.75
CA TRP A 16 12.88 -6.38 8.94
C TRP A 16 13.15 -4.87 9.03
N GLY A 17 13.36 -4.32 10.23
CA GLY A 17 13.63 -2.90 10.40
C GLY A 17 14.96 -2.49 9.75
N VAL A 18 16.01 -3.28 9.94
CA VAL A 18 17.32 -3.04 9.31
C VAL A 18 17.22 -3.12 7.78
N LEU A 19 16.55 -4.15 7.25
CA LEU A 19 16.37 -4.29 5.81
C LEU A 19 15.51 -3.17 5.24
N ALA A 20 14.41 -2.78 5.89
CA ALA A 20 13.56 -1.68 5.44
C ALA A 20 14.32 -0.35 5.38
N CYS A 21 15.06 0.00 6.44
CA CYS A 21 15.86 1.21 6.48
C CYS A 21 17.02 1.18 5.48
N GLY A 22 17.75 0.05 5.39
CA GLY A 22 18.85 -0.11 4.44
C GLY A 22 18.37 -0.03 2.98
N TYR A 23 17.20 -0.62 2.70
CA TYR A 23 16.58 -0.58 1.38
C TYR A 23 16.15 0.85 1.01
N ALA A 24 15.45 1.54 1.92
CA ALA A 24 15.09 2.94 1.71
C ALA A 24 16.31 3.85 1.52
N TRP A 25 17.40 3.57 2.25
CA TRP A 25 18.67 4.29 2.12
C TRP A 25 19.32 4.11 0.74
N ILE A 26 19.35 2.88 0.21
CA ILE A 26 19.93 2.57 -1.11
C ILE A 26 19.25 3.38 -2.22
N PHE A 27 17.93 3.56 -2.12
CA PHE A 27 17.16 4.25 -3.15
C PHE A 27 16.94 5.74 -2.86
N TRP A 28 17.39 6.27 -1.71
CA TRP A 28 17.16 7.67 -1.35
C TRP A 28 17.87 8.64 -2.34
N PRO A 29 17.24 9.76 -2.75
CA PRO A 29 15.89 10.24 -2.40
C PRO A 29 14.78 9.72 -3.35
N GLY A 30 15.10 8.79 -4.24
CA GLY A 30 14.20 8.21 -5.22
C GLY A 30 14.48 8.75 -6.63
N TRP A 31 14.20 7.91 -7.63
CA TRP A 31 14.40 8.25 -9.03
C TRP A 31 13.11 8.80 -9.63
N MET A 32 13.26 9.90 -10.37
CA MET A 32 12.16 10.56 -11.05
C MET A 32 12.27 10.32 -12.56
N SER A 33 11.16 9.89 -13.15
CA SER A 33 10.99 9.87 -14.60
C SER A 33 10.40 11.20 -15.09
N PRO A 34 10.32 11.44 -16.42
CA PRO A 34 9.60 12.60 -16.95
C PRO A 34 8.16 12.72 -16.43
N ASP A 35 7.43 11.60 -16.31
CA ASP A 35 6.09 11.54 -15.71
C ASP A 35 6.09 11.93 -14.23
N SER A 36 7.09 11.49 -13.47
CA SER A 36 7.22 11.86 -12.05
C SER A 36 7.52 13.35 -11.90
N TRP A 37 8.31 13.89 -12.83
CA TRP A 37 8.69 15.31 -12.85
C TRP A 37 7.51 16.22 -13.18
N SER A 38 6.64 15.83 -14.13
CA SER A 38 5.43 16.59 -14.44
C SER A 38 4.49 16.65 -13.22
N ILE A 39 4.29 15.53 -12.53
CA ILE A 39 3.48 15.46 -11.29
C ILE A 39 4.09 16.32 -10.19
N TYR A 40 5.41 16.25 -9.99
CA TYR A 40 6.10 17.07 -9.01
C TYR A 40 5.97 18.57 -9.32
N LYS A 41 6.09 18.97 -10.59
CA LYS A 41 5.87 20.35 -11.01
C LYS A 41 4.45 20.81 -10.69
N SER A 42 3.44 19.99 -10.97
CA SER A 42 2.05 20.27 -10.60
C SER A 42 1.86 20.42 -9.08
N ALA A 43 2.59 19.63 -8.27
CA ALA A 43 2.57 19.74 -6.82
C ALA A 43 3.16 21.06 -6.31
N LEU A 44 4.16 21.61 -7.00
CA LEU A 44 4.77 22.91 -6.67
C LEU A 44 3.89 24.09 -7.11
N THR A 45 3.26 24.00 -8.28
CA THR A 45 2.48 25.10 -8.87
C THR A 45 1.00 25.08 -8.50
N HIS A 46 0.52 24.01 -7.86
CA HIS A 46 -0.91 23.74 -7.62
C HIS A 46 -1.78 23.74 -8.89
N THR A 47 -1.15 23.50 -10.05
CA THR A 47 -1.85 23.40 -11.33
C THR A 47 -1.90 21.94 -11.75
N TYR A 48 -3.06 21.32 -11.58
CA TYR A 48 -3.32 19.95 -11.94
C TYR A 48 -4.06 19.92 -13.27
N GLY A 49 -3.59 19.11 -14.21
CA GLY A 49 -4.24 18.92 -15.50
C GLY A 49 -4.65 17.46 -15.71
N ASP A 50 -5.51 17.24 -16.68
CA ASP A 50 -6.23 15.97 -16.89
C ASP A 50 -5.33 14.79 -17.32
N HIS A 51 -4.06 15.04 -17.60
CA HIS A 51 -3.13 14.01 -18.08
C HIS A 51 -2.70 13.03 -16.98
N HIS A 52 -2.74 13.45 -15.71
CA HIS A 52 -2.33 12.63 -14.57
C HIS A 52 -3.33 12.75 -13.42
N PRO A 53 -3.64 11.65 -12.73
CA PRO A 53 -4.48 11.73 -11.55
C PRO A 53 -3.83 12.62 -10.49
N PRO A 54 -4.54 13.63 -9.97
CA PRO A 54 -3.92 14.72 -9.25
C PRO A 54 -3.57 14.32 -7.82
N LEU A 55 -4.14 13.24 -7.29
CA LEU A 55 -4.05 12.92 -5.87
C LEU A 55 -2.61 12.60 -5.45
N MET A 56 -1.82 12.02 -6.36
CA MET A 56 -0.37 11.87 -6.13
C MET A 56 0.31 13.25 -6.03
N GLY A 57 -0.04 14.20 -6.88
CA GLY A 57 0.48 15.57 -6.83
C GLY A 57 0.05 16.32 -5.56
N TYR A 58 -1.21 16.20 -5.15
CA TYR A 58 -1.70 16.75 -3.89
C TYR A 58 -0.98 16.15 -2.68
N ALA A 59 -0.83 14.83 -2.64
CA ALA A 59 -0.06 14.17 -1.59
C ALA A 59 1.38 14.70 -1.57
N TRP A 60 2.01 14.82 -2.75
CA TRP A 60 3.37 15.35 -2.85
C TRP A 60 3.46 16.81 -2.39
N HIS A 61 2.48 17.65 -2.69
CA HIS A 61 2.43 19.02 -2.25
C HIS A 61 2.55 19.11 -0.71
N TYR A 62 1.72 18.37 0.02
CA TYR A 62 1.78 18.36 1.49
C TYR A 62 3.07 17.77 2.04
N LEU A 63 3.66 16.79 1.35
CA LEU A 63 4.98 16.27 1.72
C LEU A 63 6.07 17.32 1.53
N ASN A 64 6.02 18.12 0.45
CA ASN A 64 6.98 19.20 0.21
C ASN A 64 6.94 20.28 1.31
N MET A 65 5.81 20.47 1.98
CA MET A 65 5.74 21.37 3.15
C MET A 65 6.57 20.88 4.35
N ILE A 66 6.89 19.58 4.41
CA ILE A 66 7.69 18.97 5.47
C ILE A 66 9.16 18.86 5.05
N TYR A 67 9.41 18.31 3.86
CA TYR A 67 10.73 18.19 3.27
C TYR A 67 10.60 18.19 1.75
N GLU A 68 11.22 19.18 1.12
CA GLU A 68 11.11 19.39 -0.32
C GLU A 68 11.79 18.26 -1.12
N GLY A 69 11.12 17.85 -2.20
CA GLY A 69 11.70 16.96 -3.20
C GLY A 69 11.15 15.53 -3.16
N PRO A 70 11.87 14.58 -3.78
CA PRO A 70 11.37 13.21 -3.99
C PRO A 70 11.41 12.31 -2.75
N GLY A 71 12.26 12.63 -1.77
CA GLY A 71 12.58 11.76 -0.65
C GLY A 71 11.37 11.27 0.14
N LEU A 72 10.45 12.17 0.50
CA LEU A 72 9.26 11.79 1.27
C LEU A 72 8.27 10.96 0.45
N MET A 73 8.18 11.17 -0.87
CA MET A 73 7.34 10.33 -1.71
C MET A 73 7.92 8.91 -1.85
N LEU A 74 9.25 8.79 -1.94
CA LEU A 74 9.92 7.49 -1.83
C LEU A 74 9.63 6.85 -0.47
N ALA A 75 9.72 7.61 0.62
CA ALA A 75 9.44 7.09 1.96
C ALA A 75 8.01 6.55 2.08
N VAL A 76 7.02 7.20 1.46
CA VAL A 76 5.65 6.67 1.35
C VAL A 76 5.64 5.33 0.62
N ASN A 77 6.26 5.24 -0.56
CA ASN A 77 6.35 3.98 -1.31
C ASN A 77 7.02 2.86 -0.49
N MET A 78 8.12 3.17 0.21
CA MET A 78 8.83 2.23 1.08
C MET A 78 7.96 1.80 2.26
N ALA A 79 7.21 2.71 2.88
CA ALA A 79 6.30 2.38 3.98
C ALA A 79 5.18 1.43 3.53
N LEU A 80 4.66 1.60 2.31
CA LEU A 80 3.67 0.69 1.73
C LEU A 80 4.28 -0.71 1.49
N LEU A 81 5.43 -0.78 0.83
CA LEU A 81 6.11 -2.04 0.51
C LEU A 81 6.52 -2.80 1.77
N TRP A 82 7.29 -2.16 2.66
CA TRP A 82 7.80 -2.79 3.87
C TRP A 82 6.72 -3.00 4.92
N GLY A 83 5.67 -2.17 4.91
CA GLY A 83 4.45 -2.42 5.68
C GLY A 83 3.79 -3.73 5.26
N ALA A 84 3.63 -3.96 3.96
CA ALA A 84 3.05 -5.21 3.44
C ALA A 84 3.90 -6.41 3.86
N VAL A 85 5.21 -6.34 3.66
CA VAL A 85 6.17 -7.38 4.06
C VAL A 85 6.09 -7.65 5.56
N GLY A 86 6.05 -6.61 6.40
CA GLY A 86 5.95 -6.75 7.85
C GLY A 86 4.64 -7.44 8.27
N VAL A 87 3.51 -7.08 7.66
CA VAL A 87 2.23 -7.75 7.93
C VAL A 87 2.30 -9.22 7.52
N LEU A 88 2.83 -9.54 6.34
CA LEU A 88 2.98 -10.93 5.89
C LEU A 88 3.89 -11.72 6.85
N ALA A 89 5.08 -11.20 7.17
CA ALA A 89 6.07 -11.88 7.97
C ALA A 89 5.66 -12.09 9.44
N PHE A 90 4.86 -11.18 10.01
CA PHE A 90 4.54 -11.20 11.44
C PHE A 90 3.12 -11.64 11.76
N ARG A 91 2.20 -11.52 10.80
CA ARG A 91 0.77 -11.77 11.03
C ARG A 91 0.20 -12.89 10.18
N VAL A 92 0.76 -13.14 8.99
CA VAL A 92 0.24 -14.18 8.09
C VAL A 92 1.07 -15.46 8.21
N PHE A 93 2.37 -15.37 7.93
CA PHE A 93 3.26 -16.51 7.93
C PHE A 93 3.94 -16.69 9.27
N GLN A 94 4.09 -17.94 9.71
CA GLN A 94 4.77 -18.31 10.95
C GLN A 94 6.02 -19.13 10.64
N GLY A 95 7.01 -19.10 11.53
CA GLY A 95 8.23 -19.90 11.40
C GLY A 95 9.09 -19.47 10.20
N PRO A 96 9.73 -20.42 9.47
CA PRO A 96 10.66 -20.10 8.38
C PRO A 96 10.05 -19.26 7.25
N LEU A 97 8.75 -19.40 6.97
CA LEU A 97 8.09 -18.65 5.91
C LEU A 97 8.04 -17.14 6.19
N GLY A 98 8.00 -16.72 7.45
CA GLY A 98 8.09 -15.30 7.80
C GLY A 98 9.43 -14.69 7.36
N TRP A 99 10.53 -15.45 7.49
CA TRP A 99 11.85 -15.02 7.03
C TRP A 99 11.92 -14.93 5.51
N VAL A 100 11.31 -15.89 4.79
CA VAL A 100 11.21 -15.84 3.33
C VAL A 100 10.47 -14.60 2.85
N CYS A 101 9.44 -14.15 3.58
CA CYS A 101 8.73 -12.91 3.23
C CYS A 101 9.64 -11.67 3.24
N LEU A 102 10.67 -11.62 4.09
CA LEU A 102 11.62 -10.51 4.11
C LEU A 102 12.44 -10.41 2.81
N LEU A 103 12.50 -11.48 2.02
CA LEU A 103 13.23 -11.52 0.75
C LEU A 103 12.37 -11.04 -0.43
N LEU A 104 11.06 -10.83 -0.26
CA LEU A 104 10.17 -10.41 -1.36
C LEU A 104 10.62 -9.12 -2.06
N PRO A 105 11.05 -8.05 -1.35
CA PRO A 105 11.54 -6.83 -1.99
C PRO A 105 12.83 -7.00 -2.81
N PHE A 106 13.56 -8.09 -2.59
CA PHE A 106 14.81 -8.41 -3.28
C PHE A 106 14.61 -9.27 -4.53
N THR A 107 13.36 -9.62 -4.86
CA THR A 107 13.07 -10.22 -6.17
C THR A 107 13.43 -9.22 -7.27
N PRO A 108 14.02 -9.66 -8.40
CA PRO A 108 14.55 -8.75 -9.42
C PRO A 108 13.54 -7.70 -9.89
N HIS A 109 12.27 -8.10 -10.04
CA HIS A 109 11.20 -7.22 -10.50
C HIS A 109 10.85 -6.11 -9.51
N VAL A 110 10.86 -6.41 -8.21
CA VAL A 110 10.57 -5.41 -7.17
C VAL A 110 11.79 -4.52 -6.96
N TRP A 111 12.99 -5.11 -6.86
CA TRP A 111 14.23 -4.38 -6.65
C TRP A 111 14.46 -3.30 -7.71
N ASP A 112 14.31 -3.65 -8.98
CA ASP A 112 14.54 -2.73 -10.10
C ASP A 112 13.60 -1.51 -10.07
N GLN A 113 12.36 -1.72 -9.63
CA GLN A 113 11.32 -0.68 -9.67
C GLN A 113 11.16 0.10 -8.37
N ALA A 114 11.59 -0.44 -7.23
CA ALA A 114 11.23 0.11 -5.93
C ALA A 114 11.79 1.52 -5.67
N GLY A 115 12.92 1.88 -6.29
CA GLY A 115 13.49 3.22 -6.20
C GLY A 115 12.76 4.30 -7.01
N TRP A 116 11.88 3.92 -7.94
CA TRP A 116 11.18 4.87 -8.81
C TRP A 116 9.97 5.49 -8.12
N ILE A 117 9.78 6.80 -8.35
CA ILE A 117 8.61 7.51 -7.86
C ILE A 117 7.55 7.52 -8.95
N TRP A 118 6.93 6.36 -9.13
CA TRP A 118 5.82 6.18 -10.07
C TRP A 118 4.49 6.00 -9.35
N LYS A 119 3.42 6.43 -10.00
CA LYS A 119 2.04 6.10 -9.63
C LYS A 119 1.82 4.58 -9.52
N ASP A 120 2.55 3.81 -10.33
CA ASP A 120 2.56 2.36 -10.32
C ASP A 120 3.06 1.76 -9.01
N MET A 121 4.00 2.43 -8.32
CA MET A 121 4.51 1.97 -7.02
C MET A 121 3.48 2.19 -5.92
N ILE A 122 2.79 3.33 -5.91
CA ILE A 122 1.68 3.59 -4.98
C ILE A 122 0.56 2.56 -5.21
N PHE A 123 0.18 2.33 -6.46
CA PHE A 123 -0.80 1.31 -6.81
C PHE A 123 -0.37 -0.08 -6.34
N THR A 124 0.81 -0.55 -6.75
CA THR A 124 1.26 -1.92 -6.50
C THR A 124 1.52 -2.16 -5.01
N PHE A 125 2.28 -1.28 -4.35
CA PHE A 125 2.61 -1.43 -2.94
C PHE A 125 1.42 -1.13 -2.04
N GLY A 126 0.57 -0.17 -2.41
CA GLY A 126 -0.67 0.14 -1.69
C GLY A 126 -1.64 -1.03 -1.70
N PHE A 127 -1.95 -1.59 -2.88
CA PHE A 127 -2.78 -2.79 -2.97
C PHE A 127 -2.11 -4.02 -2.33
N GLY A 128 -0.79 -4.12 -2.39
CA GLY A 128 -0.02 -5.15 -1.68
C GLY A 128 -0.21 -5.08 -0.16
N LEU A 129 -0.13 -3.89 0.43
CA LEU A 129 -0.38 -3.67 1.85
C LEU A 129 -1.83 -3.97 2.22
N LEU A 130 -2.81 -3.51 1.43
CA LEU A 130 -4.22 -3.82 1.64
C LEU A 130 -4.47 -5.33 1.62
N ALA A 131 -3.92 -6.05 0.65
CA ALA A 131 -4.00 -7.50 0.56
C ALA A 131 -3.34 -8.20 1.76
N ALA A 132 -2.17 -7.73 2.20
CA ALA A 132 -1.50 -8.29 3.37
C ALA A 132 -2.34 -8.10 4.65
N VAL A 133 -2.94 -6.91 4.83
CA VAL A 133 -3.84 -6.61 5.95
C VAL A 133 -5.07 -7.51 5.93
N LEU A 134 -5.74 -7.66 4.79
CA LEU A 134 -6.89 -8.57 4.69
C LEU A 134 -6.51 -10.03 4.89
N SER A 135 -5.33 -10.45 4.41
CA SER A 135 -4.80 -11.80 4.64
C SER A 135 -4.63 -12.09 6.13
N ALA A 136 -4.00 -11.16 6.86
CA ALA A 136 -3.83 -11.27 8.31
C ALA A 136 -5.18 -11.39 9.03
N HIS A 137 -6.14 -10.54 8.69
CA HIS A 137 -7.47 -10.58 9.30
C HIS A 137 -8.25 -11.85 8.93
N SER A 138 -8.08 -12.36 7.72
CA SER A 138 -8.69 -13.62 7.26
C SER A 138 -8.14 -14.83 8.00
N VAL A 139 -6.81 -14.93 8.14
CA VAL A 139 -6.14 -16.04 8.85
C VAL A 139 -6.52 -16.07 10.32
N HIS A 140 -6.58 -14.91 10.97
CA HIS A 140 -6.94 -14.82 12.40
C HIS A 140 -8.45 -14.76 12.64
N GLN A 141 -9.28 -14.77 11.59
CA GLN A 141 -10.73 -14.61 11.65
C GLN A 141 -11.17 -13.38 12.46
N LYS A 142 -10.42 -12.28 12.33
CA LYS A 142 -10.67 -11.02 13.05
C LYS A 142 -11.19 -9.96 12.10
N ARG A 143 -12.09 -9.13 12.61
CA ARG A 143 -12.59 -7.94 11.92
C ARG A 143 -11.62 -6.78 12.07
N LEU A 144 -11.66 -5.83 11.14
CA LEU A 144 -10.96 -4.58 11.32
C LEU A 144 -11.70 -3.74 12.36
N SER A 145 -10.95 -3.03 13.21
CA SER A 145 -11.49 -2.00 14.09
C SER A 145 -12.01 -0.81 13.27
N PRO A 146 -12.87 0.07 13.82
CA PRO A 146 -13.35 1.25 13.09
C PRO A 146 -12.21 2.14 12.55
N LEU A 147 -11.17 2.36 13.37
CA LEU A 147 -9.97 3.09 12.94
C LEU A 147 -9.21 2.33 11.83
N GLY A 148 -9.11 1.01 11.95
CA GLY A 148 -8.51 0.17 10.91
C GLY A 148 -9.29 0.20 9.60
N LEU A 149 -10.62 0.26 9.67
CA LEU A 149 -11.49 0.37 8.50
C LEU A 149 -11.35 1.75 7.83
N ALA A 150 -11.27 2.82 8.62
CA ALA A 150 -11.01 4.17 8.09
C ALA A 150 -9.63 4.25 7.42
N GLY A 151 -8.59 3.70 8.05
CA GLY A 151 -7.25 3.64 7.46
C GLY A 151 -7.20 2.79 6.18
N PHE A 152 -7.86 1.63 6.19
CA PHE A 152 -7.99 0.77 5.01
C PHE A 152 -8.74 1.47 3.88
N GLY A 153 -9.87 2.10 4.18
CA GLY A 153 -10.68 2.84 3.21
C GLY A 153 -9.93 4.02 2.62
N GLY A 154 -9.22 4.79 3.45
CA GLY A 154 -8.39 5.91 3.01
C GLY A 154 -7.24 5.46 2.09
N LEU A 155 -6.54 4.38 2.45
CA LEU A 155 -5.48 3.83 1.59
C LEU A 155 -6.04 3.24 0.30
N LEU A 156 -7.17 2.53 0.35
CA LEU A 156 -7.84 1.99 -0.84
C LEU A 156 -8.27 3.10 -1.79
N PHE A 157 -8.85 4.19 -1.25
CA PHE A 157 -9.19 5.37 -2.02
C PHE A 157 -7.95 6.00 -2.69
N TYR A 158 -6.90 6.25 -1.90
CA TYR A 158 -5.65 6.83 -2.41
C TYR A 158 -5.04 5.96 -3.53
N ALA A 159 -4.79 4.68 -3.26
CA ALA A 159 -4.18 3.76 -4.22
C ALA A 159 -5.05 3.54 -5.47
N THR A 160 -6.38 3.69 -5.37
CA THR A 160 -7.29 3.59 -6.52
C THR A 160 -7.26 4.85 -7.37
N SER A 161 -7.27 6.02 -6.73
CA SER A 161 -7.31 7.31 -7.42
C SER A 161 -6.05 7.61 -8.25
N VAL A 162 -4.88 7.04 -7.90
CA VAL A 162 -3.63 7.34 -8.60
C VAL A 162 -3.48 6.61 -9.94
N LYS A 163 -4.33 5.61 -10.22
CA LYS A 163 -4.17 4.76 -11.41
C LYS A 163 -5.50 4.17 -11.90
N TYR A 164 -5.83 4.43 -13.16
CA TYR A 164 -7.05 3.96 -13.82
C TYR A 164 -7.25 2.43 -13.73
N GLN A 165 -6.19 1.65 -13.89
CA GLN A 165 -6.24 0.19 -13.84
C GLN A 165 -6.71 -0.36 -12.48
N ALA A 166 -6.72 0.46 -11.42
CA ALA A 166 -7.25 0.07 -10.13
C ALA A 166 -8.76 -0.25 -10.17
N GLN A 167 -9.51 0.23 -11.17
CA GLN A 167 -10.92 -0.14 -11.35
C GLN A 167 -11.17 -1.65 -11.45
N PHE A 168 -10.16 -2.43 -11.87
CA PHE A 168 -10.28 -3.89 -12.00
C PHE A 168 -10.00 -4.61 -10.67
N VAL A 169 -9.17 -4.02 -9.81
CA VAL A 169 -8.71 -4.65 -8.57
C VAL A 169 -9.50 -4.17 -7.35
N ALA A 170 -9.91 -2.90 -7.35
CA ALA A 170 -10.70 -2.30 -6.27
C ALA A 170 -11.99 -3.09 -5.95
N PRO A 171 -12.76 -3.60 -6.92
CA PRO A 171 -13.96 -4.40 -6.62
C PRO A 171 -13.65 -5.71 -5.90
N LEU A 172 -12.56 -6.38 -6.29
CA LEU A 172 -12.12 -7.61 -5.63
C LEU A 172 -11.69 -7.31 -4.19
N MET A 173 -10.99 -6.19 -3.97
CA MET A 173 -10.55 -5.75 -2.65
C MET A 173 -11.74 -5.38 -1.75
N ALA A 174 -12.73 -4.66 -2.28
CA ALA A 174 -13.95 -4.28 -1.57
C ALA A 174 -14.79 -5.51 -1.19
N LEU A 175 -14.89 -6.50 -2.10
CA LEU A 175 -15.58 -7.75 -1.83
C LEU A 175 -14.87 -8.55 -0.73
N TRP A 176 -13.53 -8.66 -0.80
CA TRP A 176 -12.76 -9.35 0.23
C TRP A 176 -12.89 -8.67 1.59
N LEU A 177 -12.81 -7.35 1.65
CA LEU A 177 -13.07 -6.57 2.87
C LEU A 177 -14.45 -6.89 3.46
N CYS A 178 -15.50 -6.89 2.63
CA CYS A 178 -16.86 -7.20 3.08
C CYS A 178 -16.96 -8.60 3.68
N ARG A 179 -16.26 -9.58 3.12
CA ARG A 179 -16.21 -10.96 3.64
C ARG A 179 -15.47 -11.07 4.97
N VAL A 180 -14.39 -10.32 5.14
CA VAL A 180 -13.64 -10.28 6.41
C VAL A 180 -14.46 -9.58 7.50
N GLN A 181 -15.12 -8.47 7.18
CA GLN A 181 -15.84 -7.66 8.15
C GLN A 181 -17.20 -8.28 8.55
N TRP A 182 -17.90 -8.88 7.59
CA TRP A 182 -19.24 -9.45 7.78
C TRP A 182 -19.33 -10.89 7.25
N PRO A 183 -18.65 -11.86 7.91
CA PRO A 183 -18.56 -13.23 7.41
C PRO A 183 -19.91 -13.97 7.37
N SER A 184 -20.87 -13.57 8.22
CA SER A 184 -22.20 -14.18 8.32
C SER A 184 -23.24 -13.55 7.38
N GLU A 185 -22.88 -12.52 6.61
CA GLU A 185 -23.82 -11.89 5.68
C GLU A 185 -24.06 -12.74 4.43
N ALA A 186 -25.29 -12.70 3.92
CA ALA A 186 -25.65 -13.34 2.67
C ALA A 186 -24.76 -12.82 1.53
N ARG A 187 -24.28 -13.74 0.68
CA ARG A 187 -23.36 -13.45 -0.44
C ARG A 187 -23.83 -12.27 -1.31
N LEU A 188 -25.13 -12.17 -1.55
CA LEU A 188 -25.74 -11.09 -2.34
C LEU A 188 -25.60 -9.72 -1.67
N ARG A 189 -25.76 -9.61 -0.34
CA ARG A 189 -25.63 -8.35 0.40
C ARG A 189 -24.18 -7.85 0.41
N SER A 190 -23.21 -8.75 0.61
CA SER A 190 -21.79 -8.41 0.51
C SER A 190 -21.43 -7.96 -0.91
N PHE A 191 -22.01 -8.59 -1.93
CA PHE A 191 -21.81 -8.19 -3.32
C PHE A 191 -22.37 -6.78 -3.59
N ILE A 192 -23.58 -6.47 -3.14
CA ILE A 192 -24.17 -5.13 -3.29
C ILE A 192 -23.31 -4.07 -2.59
N LYS A 193 -22.88 -4.30 -1.35
CA LYS A 193 -21.99 -3.37 -0.63
C LYS A 193 -20.68 -3.16 -1.36
N ALA A 194 -20.06 -4.24 -1.86
CA ALA A 194 -18.83 -4.16 -2.63
C ALA A 194 -19.04 -3.40 -3.95
N ALA A 195 -20.15 -3.64 -4.65
CA ALA A 195 -20.49 -2.94 -5.89
C ALA A 195 -20.69 -1.43 -5.65
N LEU A 196 -21.40 -1.05 -4.59
CA LEU A 196 -21.59 0.36 -4.21
C LEU A 196 -20.25 1.02 -3.85
N ALA A 197 -19.44 0.39 -3.00
CA ALA A 197 -18.11 0.90 -2.65
C ALA A 197 -17.20 1.04 -3.87
N SER A 198 -17.25 0.06 -4.79
CA SER A 198 -16.49 0.09 -6.04
C SER A 198 -16.96 1.21 -6.95
N GLY A 199 -18.27 1.46 -7.04
CA GLY A 199 -18.82 2.57 -7.82
C GLY A 199 -18.27 3.92 -7.35
N VAL A 200 -18.22 4.15 -6.02
CA VAL A 200 -17.62 5.36 -5.45
C VAL A 200 -16.13 5.47 -5.78
N LEU A 201 -15.40 4.37 -5.69
CA LEU A 201 -13.97 4.33 -6.03
C LEU A 201 -13.72 4.57 -7.52
N ILE A 202 -14.56 4.03 -8.40
CA ILE A 202 -14.45 4.26 -9.86
C ILE A 202 -14.77 5.71 -10.21
N ILE A 203 -15.75 6.33 -9.55
CA ILE A 203 -16.00 7.77 -9.73
C ILE A 203 -14.75 8.59 -9.35
N SER A 204 -14.03 8.21 -8.29
CA SER A 204 -12.79 8.90 -7.91
C SER A 204 -11.65 8.80 -8.92
N ILE A 205 -11.71 7.82 -9.83
CA ILE A 205 -10.75 7.68 -10.92
C ILE A 205 -11.07 8.63 -12.09
N HIS A 206 -12.34 8.99 -12.27
CA HIS A 206 -12.86 9.73 -13.42
C HIS A 206 -13.19 11.21 -13.16
N GLN A 207 -13.11 11.67 -11.91
CA GLN A 207 -13.47 13.03 -11.51
C GLN A 207 -12.29 14.00 -11.48
N VAL A 208 -11.18 13.66 -12.13
CA VAL A 208 -10.08 14.60 -12.37
C VAL A 208 -9.44 14.39 -13.71
#